data_AF-A0A561SZP5-F1
#
_entry.id   AF-A0A561SZP5-F1
#
_cell.length_a   1.000
_cell.length_b   1.000
_cell.length_c   1.000
_cell.angle_alpha   90.00
_cell.angle_beta   90.00
_cell.angle_gamma   90.00
#
_symmetry.space_group_name_H-M   'P 1'
#
loop_
_entity.id
_entity.type
_entity.pdbx_description
1 polymer ?
#
loop_
_entity_poly.entity_id
_entity_poly.type
_entity_poly.pdbx_seq_one_letter_code
_entity_poly.pdbx_strand_id
1 'polypeptide(L)'
;MTVVEVAVDERAVQVRGPGSRTIARNGSVGQQRLLDLAARGDVLDSCLYTAPGRYGGGGAGTTWLVGSAEDVAAALRRYADLGVTHFVLSDTPYRHEVARIGDRLLSLLRTPQKV
;
A
#
# COMPACT_ATOMS: atom_id res chain seq x y z
N MET A 1 -7.77 0.75 -15.76
CA MET A 1 -7.67 0.14 -14.43
C MET A 1 -6.20 0.11 -14.05
N THR A 2 -5.87 0.71 -12.93
CA THR A 2 -4.55 0.81 -12.30
C THR A 2 -4.61 -0.06 -11.05
N VAL A 3 -3.66 -0.96 -10.90
CA VAL A 3 -3.48 -1.82 -9.74
C VAL A 3 -2.09 -1.48 -9.22
N VAL A 4 -1.95 -1.18 -7.93
CA VAL A 4 -0.64 -0.86 -7.35
C VAL A 4 -0.55 -1.52 -5.99
N GLU A 5 0.48 -2.33 -5.79
CA GLU A 5 0.91 -2.77 -4.48
C GLU A 5 1.56 -1.56 -3.80
N VAL A 6 0.99 -1.14 -2.68
CA VAL A 6 1.50 -0.01 -1.93
C VAL A 6 1.99 -0.51 -0.58
N ALA A 7 3.30 -0.44 -0.39
CA ALA A 7 3.88 -0.55 0.95
C ALA A 7 4.06 0.85 1.54
N VAL A 8 3.60 1.03 2.77
CA VAL A 8 3.81 2.25 3.55
C VAL A 8 5.01 2.02 4.47
N ASP A 9 5.98 2.94 4.45
CA ASP A 9 7.06 2.91 5.44
C ASP A 9 6.54 3.41 6.80
N GLU A 10 6.42 2.50 7.77
CA GLU A 10 5.94 2.79 9.13
C GLU A 10 6.92 3.66 9.96
N ARG A 11 8.08 4.05 9.45
CA ARG A 11 9.04 4.91 10.18
C ARG A 11 8.51 6.29 10.57
N ALA A 12 7.31 6.68 10.09
CA ALA A 12 6.67 7.95 10.42
C ALA A 12 5.86 7.98 11.73
N VAL A 13 5.61 6.86 12.43
CA VAL A 13 4.86 6.87 13.70
C VAL A 13 5.51 5.95 14.73
N GLN A 14 6.06 6.53 15.80
CA GLN A 14 6.57 5.81 16.97
C GLN A 14 5.71 6.13 18.19
N VAL A 15 4.92 5.15 18.66
CA VAL A 15 4.39 5.11 20.02
C VAL A 15 4.75 3.75 20.63
N ARG A 16 5.49 3.76 21.74
CA ARG A 16 6.10 2.58 22.38
C ARG A 16 5.32 2.21 23.65
N GLY A 17 4.94 0.94 23.79
CA GLY A 17 4.37 0.35 25.02
C GLY A 17 4.98 -1.04 25.31
N PRO A 18 5.08 -1.50 26.58
CA PRO A 18 5.89 -2.69 26.93
C PRO A 18 5.09 -4.00 27.13
N GLY A 19 5.71 -5.14 26.75
CA GLY A 19 5.41 -6.53 27.20
C GLY A 19 4.52 -7.37 26.26
N SER A 20 4.65 -8.69 26.07
CA SER A 20 5.68 -9.72 26.31
C SER A 20 5.27 -11.01 25.54
N ARG A 21 6.23 -11.59 24.80
CA ARG A 21 6.44 -13.01 24.41
C ARG A 21 5.29 -13.83 23.79
N THR A 22 5.42 -14.17 22.51
CA THR A 22 5.76 -15.53 22.01
C THR A 22 6.25 -15.40 20.56
N ILE A 23 7.50 -15.79 20.30
CA ILE A 23 8.09 -15.69 18.96
C ILE A 23 7.62 -16.89 18.12
N ALA A 24 6.58 -16.70 17.32
CA ALA A 24 6.54 -17.33 16.01
C ALA A 24 7.67 -16.70 15.21
N ARG A 25 8.79 -17.43 15.06
CA ARG A 25 10.00 -16.91 14.44
C ARG A 25 9.71 -16.63 12.96
N ASN A 26 9.67 -15.34 12.59
CA ASN A 26 9.86 -14.73 11.26
C ASN A 26 8.69 -13.97 10.60
N GLY A 27 7.63 -13.59 11.33
CA GLY A 27 6.64 -12.62 10.80
C GLY A 27 6.99 -11.18 11.18
N SER A 28 7.05 -10.25 10.22
CA SER A 28 7.13 -8.82 10.57
C SER A 28 5.81 -8.35 11.18
N VAL A 29 5.84 -7.42 12.13
CA VAL A 29 4.62 -6.84 12.74
C VAL A 29 3.73 -6.21 11.68
N GLY A 30 4.33 -5.51 10.70
CA GLY A 30 3.61 -4.96 9.56
C GLY A 30 2.91 -6.04 8.74
N GLN A 31 3.57 -7.16 8.46
CA GLN A 31 2.96 -8.29 7.74
C GLN A 31 1.82 -8.92 8.53
N GLN A 32 1.93 -9.04 9.86
CA GLN A 32 0.82 -9.53 10.70
C GLN A 32 -0.40 -8.61 10.60
N ARG A 33 -0.20 -7.28 10.69
CA ARG A 33 -1.29 -6.30 10.52
C ARG A 33 -1.95 -6.38 9.15
N LEU A 34 -1.18 -6.61 8.09
CA LEU A 34 -1.72 -6.77 6.74
C LEU A 34 -2.54 -8.05 6.58
N LEU A 35 -2.13 -9.15 7.22
CA LEU A 35 -2.92 -10.39 7.25
C LEU A 35 -4.21 -10.22 8.05
N ASP A 36 -4.16 -9.53 9.19
CA ASP A 36 -5.36 -9.22 9.99
C ASP A 36 -6.34 -8.35 9.20
N LEU A 37 -5.83 -7.39 8.41
CA LEU A 37 -6.65 -6.61 7.47
C LEU A 37 -7.29 -7.53 6.43
N ALA A 38 -6.54 -8.40 5.77
CA ALA A 38 -7.07 -9.32 4.75
C ALA A 38 -8.17 -10.26 5.28
N ALA A 39 -8.12 -10.62 6.57
CA ALA A 39 -9.15 -11.42 7.21
C ALA A 39 -10.51 -10.70 7.35
N ARG A 40 -10.54 -9.37 7.21
CA ARG A 40 -11.77 -8.55 7.40
C ARG A 40 -12.66 -8.49 6.16
N GLY A 41 -12.19 -8.93 4.99
CA GLY A 41 -12.95 -8.93 3.75
C GLY A 41 -12.10 -8.53 2.55
N ASP A 42 -12.67 -8.70 1.35
CA ASP A 42 -11.97 -8.62 0.07
C ASP A 42 -11.62 -7.20 -0.37
N VAL A 43 -12.45 -6.24 0.07
CA VAL A 43 -12.34 -4.81 -0.19
C VAL A 43 -12.68 -4.09 1.11
N LEU A 44 -11.74 -3.29 1.63
CA LEU A 44 -11.85 -2.66 2.96
C LEU A 44 -12.11 -1.15 2.90
N ASP A 45 -11.94 -0.53 1.74
CA ASP A 45 -12.20 0.88 1.45
C ASP A 45 -12.48 1.04 -0.05
N SER A 46 -12.69 2.27 -0.55
CA SER A 46 -13.00 2.57 -1.95
C SER A 46 -12.01 1.96 -2.94
N CYS A 47 -10.74 1.85 -2.56
CA CYS A 47 -9.66 1.34 -3.40
C CYS A 47 -8.79 0.29 -2.71
N LEU A 48 -9.00 -0.04 -1.43
CA LEU A 48 -8.12 -0.95 -0.70
C LEU A 48 -8.63 -2.40 -0.83
N TYR A 49 -7.97 -3.17 -1.69
CA TYR A 49 -8.29 -4.57 -1.97
C TYR A 49 -7.32 -5.50 -1.23
N THR A 50 -7.82 -6.60 -0.70
CA THR A 50 -7.02 -7.63 0.00
C THR A 50 -7.06 -8.97 -0.74
N ALA A 51 -8.06 -9.16 -1.61
CA ALA A 51 -8.29 -10.41 -2.33
C ALA A 51 -7.06 -10.92 -3.12
N PRO A 52 -6.23 -10.09 -3.78
CA PRO A 52 -5.03 -10.58 -4.46
C PRO A 52 -4.04 -11.30 -3.53
N GLY A 53 -3.98 -10.91 -2.25
CA GLY A 53 -3.11 -11.53 -1.25
C GLY A 53 -3.41 -13.02 -1.01
N ARG A 54 -4.60 -13.52 -1.35
CA ARG A 54 -4.96 -14.95 -1.24
C ARG A 54 -4.28 -15.85 -2.27
N TYR A 55 -3.85 -15.30 -3.39
CA TYR A 55 -3.35 -16.07 -4.54
C TYR A 55 -1.83 -16.05 -4.69
N GLY A 56 -1.13 -15.44 -3.73
CA GLY A 56 0.33 -15.31 -3.73
C GLY A 56 0.75 -13.85 -3.79
N GLY A 57 1.32 -13.38 -2.68
CA GLY A 57 1.84 -12.03 -2.52
C GLY A 57 2.68 -11.95 -1.26
N GLY A 58 2.07 -12.25 -0.10
CA GLY A 58 2.74 -12.13 1.20
C GLY A 58 3.28 -10.71 1.44
N GLY A 59 3.71 -10.39 2.67
CA GLY A 59 4.24 -9.05 2.95
C GLY A 59 3.32 -7.92 2.45
N ALA A 60 3.88 -6.97 1.69
CA ALA A 60 3.13 -5.85 1.09
C ALA A 60 2.10 -6.27 0.02
N GLY A 61 2.31 -7.41 -0.66
CA GLY A 61 1.37 -7.96 -1.65
C GLY A 61 0.06 -8.51 -1.08
N THR A 62 -0.14 -8.38 0.24
CA THR A 62 -1.38 -8.74 0.94
C THR A 62 -2.49 -7.71 0.72
N THR A 63 -2.14 -6.48 0.31
CA THR A 63 -3.07 -5.38 0.07
C THR A 63 -2.70 -4.55 -1.16
N TRP A 64 -3.69 -4.10 -1.90
CA TRP A 64 -3.53 -3.44 -3.20
C TRP A 64 -4.47 -2.24 -3.31
N LEU A 65 -4.00 -1.17 -3.96
CA LEU A 65 -4.88 -0.10 -4.43
C LEU A 65 -5.35 -0.42 -5.84
N VAL A 66 -6.67 -0.55 -6.03
CA VAL A 66 -7.30 -0.90 -7.32
C VAL A 66 -8.32 0.15 -7.70
N GLY A 67 -8.22 0.71 -8.90
CA GLY A 67 -9.13 1.75 -9.41
C GLY A 67 -8.67 2.39 -10.71
N SER A 68 -9.16 3.58 -11.05
CA SER A 68 -8.51 4.45 -12.04
C SER A 68 -7.22 5.07 -11.45
N ALA A 69 -6.40 5.73 -12.28
CA ALA A 69 -5.21 6.41 -11.77
C ALA A 69 -5.61 7.56 -10.82
N GLU A 70 -6.74 8.19 -11.10
CA GLU A 70 -7.38 9.23 -10.31
C GLU A 70 -7.87 8.70 -8.96
N ASP A 71 -8.51 7.53 -8.93
CA ASP A 71 -8.97 6.90 -7.69
C ASP A 71 -7.79 6.54 -6.78
N VAL A 72 -6.74 5.93 -7.37
CA VAL A 72 -5.52 5.56 -6.64
C VAL A 72 -4.79 6.81 -6.13
N ALA A 73 -4.69 7.88 -6.93
CA ALA A 73 -4.11 9.15 -6.49
C ALA A 73 -4.90 9.77 -5.33
N ALA A 74 -6.23 9.73 -5.39
CA ALA A 74 -7.08 10.21 -4.30
C ALA A 74 -6.87 9.38 -3.01
N ALA A 75 -6.77 8.05 -3.11
CA ALA A 75 -6.47 7.19 -1.96
C ALA A 75 -5.10 7.50 -1.34
N LEU A 76 -4.06 7.67 -2.15
CA LEU A 76 -2.72 8.05 -1.67
C LEU A 76 -2.71 9.39 -0.96
N ARG A 77 -3.45 10.39 -1.46
CA ARG A 77 -3.61 11.69 -0.78
C ARG A 77 -4.31 11.55 0.57
N ARG A 78 -5.36 10.71 0.68
CA ARG A 78 -6.00 10.45 1.98
C ARG A 78 -5.02 9.83 2.99
N TYR A 79 -4.15 8.91 2.56
CA TYR A 79 -3.09 8.41 3.43
C TYR A 79 -2.08 9.50 3.82
N ALA A 80 -1.75 10.40 2.89
CA ALA A 80 -0.90 11.55 3.19
C ALA A 80 -1.53 12.50 4.22
N ASP A 81 -2.85 12.75 4.13
CA ASP A 81 -3.61 13.54 5.10
C ASP A 81 -3.62 12.90 6.50
N LEU A 82 -3.50 11.56 6.57
CA LEU A 82 -3.33 10.80 7.82
C LEU A 82 -1.88 10.80 8.35
N GLY A 83 -0.94 11.43 7.64
CA GLY A 83 0.46 11.57 8.04
C GLY A 83 1.43 10.56 7.40
N VAL A 84 0.99 9.76 6.43
CA VAL A 84 1.90 8.88 5.66
C VAL A 84 2.72 9.73 4.70
N THR A 85 4.05 9.69 4.84
CA THR A 85 4.95 10.55 4.04
C THR A 85 5.72 9.81 2.95
N HIS A 86 5.78 8.48 3.03
CA HIS A 86 6.59 7.66 2.14
C HIS A 86 5.76 6.48 1.63
N PHE A 87 5.71 6.36 0.30
CA PHE A 87 5.02 5.29 -0.41
C PHE A 87 6.01 4.54 -1.28
N VAL A 88 6.01 3.22 -1.17
CA VAL A 88 6.68 2.34 -2.12
C VAL A 88 5.60 1.81 -3.06
N LEU A 89 5.71 2.15 -4.35
CA LEU A 89 4.78 1.72 -5.38
C LEU A 89 5.43 0.57 -6.16
N SER A 90 4.87 -0.62 -6.06
CA SER A 90 5.28 -1.82 -6.79
C SER A 90 4.08 -2.41 -7.51
N ASP A 91 4.31 -3.12 -8.61
CA ASP A 91 3.31 -3.97 -9.26
C ASP A 91 4.02 -4.95 -10.21
N THR A 92 3.35 -6.06 -10.55
CA THR A 92 3.81 -7.09 -11.46
C THR A 92 2.89 -7.21 -12.68
N PRO A 93 3.44 -7.33 -13.90
CA PRO A 93 4.85 -7.46 -14.25
C PRO A 93 5.61 -6.12 -14.21
N TYR A 94 6.73 -6.08 -13.47
CA TYR A 94 7.43 -4.85 -13.06
C TYR A 94 7.72 -3.85 -14.19
N ARG A 95 8.29 -4.28 -15.32
CA ARG A 95 8.71 -3.34 -16.39
C ARG A 95 7.53 -2.57 -16.97
N HIS A 96 6.41 -3.24 -17.19
CA HIS A 96 5.24 -2.61 -17.79
C HIS A 96 4.51 -1.72 -16.79
N GLU A 97 4.35 -2.22 -15.56
CA GLU A 97 3.60 -1.50 -14.55
C GLU A 97 4.37 -0.31 -13.98
N VAL A 98 5.71 -0.38 -13.89
CA VAL A 98 6.53 0.81 -13.57
C VAL A 98 6.34 1.92 -14.59
N ALA A 99 6.30 1.61 -15.89
CA ALA A 99 6.03 2.61 -16.92
C ALA A 99 4.62 3.20 -16.78
N ARG A 100 3.60 2.35 -16.60
CA ARG A 100 2.22 2.80 -16.41
C ARG A 100 2.05 3.68 -15.17
N ILE A 101 2.63 3.30 -14.04
CA ILE A 101 2.62 4.08 -12.80
C ILE A 101 3.27 5.44 -13.04
N GLY A 102 4.41 5.48 -13.70
CA GLY A 102 5.10 6.72 -14.08
C GLY A 102 4.22 7.64 -14.94
N ASP A 103 3.67 7.10 -16.02
CA ASP A 103 2.94 7.89 -17.02
C ASP A 103 1.58 8.37 -16.51
N ARG A 104 0.86 7.51 -15.77
CA ARG A 104 -0.54 7.72 -15.42
C ARG A 104 -0.77 8.18 -13.98
N LEU A 105 0.02 7.68 -13.02
CA LEU A 105 -0.21 7.94 -11.60
C LEU A 105 0.69 9.06 -11.07
N LEU A 106 2.01 9.01 -11.33
CA LEU A 106 2.93 10.01 -10.79
C LEU A 106 2.63 11.43 -11.31
N SER A 107 2.17 11.54 -12.55
CA SER A 107 1.69 12.80 -13.14
C SER A 107 0.56 13.46 -12.34
N LEU A 108 -0.30 12.67 -11.69
CA LEU A 108 -1.41 13.17 -10.86
C LEU A 108 -0.95 13.54 -9.45
N LEU A 109 0.14 12.94 -8.94
CA LEU A 109 0.66 13.18 -7.59
C LEU A 109 1.64 14.35 -7.52
N ARG A 110 2.29 14.70 -8.64
CA ARG A 110 3.22 15.83 -8.69
C ARG A 110 2.45 17.14 -8.72
N THR A 111 2.81 18.04 -7.81
CA THR A 111 2.46 19.46 -7.96
C THR A 111 3.15 19.99 -9.22
N PRO A 112 2.48 20.75 -10.09
CA PRO A 112 3.14 21.34 -11.26
C PRO A 112 4.32 22.18 -10.79
N GLN A 113 5.51 21.85 -11.29
CA GLN A 113 6.71 22.64 -11.05
C GLN A 113 6.50 23.97 -11.77
N LYS A 114 6.34 25.06 -11.01
CA LYS A 114 6.35 26.40 -11.59
C LYS A 114 7.75 26.60 -12.19
N VAL A 115 7.81 26.61 -13.52
CA VAL A 115 8.98 27.05 -14.30
C VAL A 115 9.09 28.57 -14.19
#